data_AF-A0A3M1ZAY9-F1
#
_entry.id   AF-A0A3M1ZAY9-F1
#
_cell.length_a   1.000
_cell.length_b   1.000
_cell.length_c   1.000
_cell.angle_alpha   90.00
_cell.angle_beta   90.00
_cell.angle_gamma   90.00
#
_symmetry.space_group_name_H-M   'P 1'
#
loop_
_entity.id
_entity.type
_entity.pdbx_description
1 polymer ?
#
loop_
_entity_poly.entity_id
_entity_poly.type
_entity_poly.pdbx_seq_one_letter_code
_entity_poly.pdbx_strand_id
1 'polypeptide(L)'
;MPLAAPDELCYNRPQCFSSGKVAMSEHDTEQPTTPPEAVEPIEPQEAERILQQAIREHLGDDWDDEETGWRLVSSHAYMARLTRGRRNIDFYVDLLGEVTVEEKEISPAQETGRLFAWMLLLGSLLVALVLARIAGLL
;
A
#
# COMPACT_ATOMS: atom_id res chain seq x y z
N MET A 1 59.94 10.01 17.37
CA MET A 1 59.56 9.20 16.19
C MET A 1 58.44 8.27 16.63
N PRO A 2 57.38 8.03 15.83
CA PRO A 2 56.48 9.01 15.19
C PRO A 2 54.98 8.63 15.31
N LEU A 3 54.07 9.54 14.90
CA LEU A 3 52.73 9.36 14.24
C LEU A 3 51.64 8.55 14.99
N ALA A 4 50.34 8.86 15.02
CA ALA A 4 49.38 9.87 14.55
C ALA A 4 48.06 9.47 15.30
N ALA A 5 47.01 10.24 15.57
CA ALA A 5 46.43 11.44 14.99
C ALA A 5 45.55 12.13 16.09
N PRO A 6 45.17 13.40 15.89
CA PRO A 6 44.37 14.19 16.82
C PRO A 6 42.86 14.13 16.45
N ASP A 7 42.05 14.83 17.26
CA ASP A 7 40.73 15.39 16.93
C ASP A 7 39.51 14.78 17.68
N GLU A 8 38.64 15.69 18.14
CA GLU A 8 37.30 15.49 18.73
C GLU A 8 37.15 15.47 20.26
N LEU A 9 37.93 16.31 20.94
CA LEU A 9 37.47 16.97 22.18
C LEU A 9 36.67 18.23 21.83
N CYS A 10 35.42 18.12 21.37
CA CYS A 10 34.52 19.28 21.19
C CYS A 10 33.02 18.92 21.13
N TYR A 11 32.55 17.97 21.94
CA TYR A 11 31.12 17.85 22.21
C TYR A 11 30.90 18.26 23.67
N ASN A 12 30.19 19.36 23.88
CA ASN A 12 29.64 19.80 25.17
C ASN A 12 30.41 20.89 25.98
N ARG A 13 30.71 22.05 25.37
CA ARG A 13 30.88 23.30 26.13
C ARG A 13 30.50 24.55 25.31
N PRO A 14 29.62 25.45 25.81
CA PRO A 14 29.09 26.59 25.05
C PRO A 14 30.01 27.84 25.05
N GLN A 15 31.34 27.70 25.09
CA GLN A 15 32.25 28.86 25.22
C GLN A 15 33.39 28.94 24.20
N CYS A 16 33.26 28.30 23.03
CA CYS A 16 34.20 28.48 21.92
C CYS A 16 33.51 29.00 20.66
N PHE A 17 33.12 30.27 20.66
CA PHE A 17 33.11 31.03 19.40
C PHE A 17 33.29 32.52 19.70
N SER A 18 34.56 32.95 19.73
CA SER A 18 34.93 34.35 19.67
C SER A 18 35.51 34.63 18.28
N SER A 19 34.86 35.58 17.61
CA SER A 19 35.41 36.46 16.57
C SER A 19 35.78 35.83 15.22
N GLY A 20 34.84 35.90 14.29
CA GLY A 20 35.08 35.81 12.85
C GLY A 20 33.99 36.56 12.11
N LYS A 21 34.26 37.80 11.68
CA LYS A 21 33.43 38.55 10.74
C LYS A 21 33.26 37.71 9.46
N VAL A 22 32.05 37.26 9.17
CA VAL A 22 31.66 36.83 7.83
C VAL A 22 30.46 37.68 7.45
N ALA A 23 30.70 38.63 6.54
CA ALA A 23 29.64 39.25 5.78
C ALA A 23 29.04 38.17 4.88
N MET A 24 27.81 37.76 5.15
CA MET A 24 27.03 36.96 4.20
C MET A 24 25.58 37.41 4.28
N SER A 25 25.10 37.82 3.11
CA SER A 25 23.84 38.47 2.82
C SER A 25 22.64 37.93 3.61
N GLU A 26 21.96 38.83 4.31
CA GLU A 26 20.57 38.71 4.73
C GLU A 26 19.70 38.43 3.51
N HIS A 27 19.35 37.15 3.34
CA HIS A 27 18.07 36.75 2.77
C HIS A 27 17.66 35.42 3.43
N ASP A 28 17.67 35.41 4.76
CA ASP A 28 16.85 34.47 5.52
C ASP A 28 15.40 34.87 5.27
N THR A 29 14.81 34.20 4.28
CA THR A 29 13.37 34.08 4.19
C THR A 29 12.98 33.23 5.40
N GLU A 30 12.71 33.87 6.53
CA GLU A 30 11.93 33.29 7.62
C GLU A 30 10.62 32.80 7.00
N GLN A 31 10.58 31.54 6.57
CA GLN A 31 9.33 30.83 6.45
C GLN A 31 8.80 30.70 7.87
N PRO A 32 7.64 31.29 8.20
CA PRO A 32 7.04 31.08 9.51
C PRO A 32 6.80 29.58 9.64
N THR A 33 7.53 28.94 10.57
CA THR A 33 7.31 27.56 11.01
C THR A 33 6.01 27.51 11.80
N THR A 34 4.90 27.65 11.08
CA THR A 34 3.59 27.28 11.59
C THR A 34 3.70 25.81 12.00
N PRO A 35 3.42 25.43 13.26
CA PRO A 35 3.30 24.03 13.62
C PRO A 35 2.39 23.34 12.59
N PRO A 36 2.71 22.13 12.10
CA PRO A 36 1.80 21.45 11.18
C PRO A 36 0.44 21.46 11.85
N GLU A 37 -0.52 22.11 11.17
CA GLU A 37 -1.89 22.22 11.62
C GLU A 37 -2.31 20.80 11.99
N ALA A 38 -2.59 20.58 13.28
CA ALA A 38 -2.96 19.26 13.77
C ALA A 38 -4.31 18.94 13.13
N VAL A 39 -4.27 18.28 11.98
CA VAL A 39 -5.46 17.80 11.30
C VAL A 39 -6.16 16.87 12.28
N GLU A 40 -7.33 17.28 12.76
CA GLU A 40 -8.20 16.42 13.56
C GLU A 40 -8.70 15.32 12.63
N PRO A 41 -8.26 14.06 12.83
CA PRO A 41 -8.73 12.95 12.01
C PRO A 41 -10.22 12.75 12.26
N ILE A 42 -10.97 12.42 11.21
CA ILE A 42 -12.36 11.98 11.38
C ILE A 42 -12.42 10.78 12.34
N GLU A 43 -13.50 10.69 13.11
CA GLU A 43 -13.70 9.52 13.95
C GLU A 43 -13.95 8.26 13.07
N PRO A 44 -13.49 7.07 13.49
CA PRO A 44 -13.70 5.82 12.75
C PRO A 44 -15.16 5.58 12.35
N GLN A 45 -16.10 5.93 13.23
CA GLN A 45 -17.54 5.77 13.00
C GLN A 45 -18.09 6.75 11.95
N GLU A 46 -17.46 7.90 11.80
CA GLU A 46 -17.78 8.86 10.74
C GLU A 46 -17.22 8.40 9.40
N ALA A 47 -16.00 7.89 9.39
CA ALA A 47 -15.38 7.27 8.23
C ALA A 47 -16.25 6.10 7.69
N GLU A 48 -16.75 5.22 8.57
CA GLU A 48 -17.64 4.12 8.17
C GLU A 48 -18.95 4.60 7.54
N ARG A 49 -19.53 5.69 8.06
CA ARG A 49 -20.76 6.28 7.49
C ARG A 49 -20.51 6.85 6.10
N ILE A 50 -19.43 7.60 5.94
CA ILE A 50 -19.01 8.18 4.65
C ILE A 50 -18.73 7.06 3.64
N LEU A 51 -18.02 6.01 4.07
CA LEU A 51 -17.70 4.84 3.26
C LEU A 51 -18.97 4.13 2.78
N GLN A 52 -19.91 3.84 3.69
CA GLN A 52 -21.18 3.20 3.34
C GLN A 52 -22.03 4.05 2.39
N GLN A 53 -22.04 5.36 2.60
CA GLN A 53 -22.71 6.29 1.68
C GLN A 53 -22.07 6.23 0.30
N ALA A 54 -20.74 6.30 0.20
CA ALA A 54 -20.04 6.25 -1.07
C ALA A 54 -20.20 4.90 -1.80
N ILE A 55 -20.24 3.79 -1.06
CA ILE A 55 -20.54 2.46 -1.62
C ILE A 55 -21.92 2.46 -2.27
N ARG A 56 -22.94 2.98 -1.58
CA ARG A 56 -24.31 3.08 -2.09
C ARG A 56 -24.42 4.03 -3.28
N GLU A 57 -23.70 5.15 -3.25
CA GLU A 57 -23.67 6.11 -4.37
C GLU A 57 -23.01 5.53 -5.62
N HIS A 58 -21.95 4.73 -5.46
CA HIS A 58 -21.21 4.14 -6.59
C HIS A 58 -21.84 2.85 -7.12
N LEU A 59 -22.40 2.01 -6.23
CA LEU A 59 -22.88 0.66 -6.57
C LEU A 59 -24.41 0.54 -6.60
N GLY A 60 -25.14 1.49 -6.03
CA GLY A 60 -26.61 1.47 -5.90
C GLY A 60 -27.09 0.94 -4.53
N ASP A 61 -28.40 1.04 -4.28
CA ASP A 61 -29.02 0.59 -3.02
C ASP A 61 -28.96 -0.94 -2.85
N ASP A 62 -29.08 -1.69 -3.93
CA ASP A 62 -29.07 -3.16 -3.96
C ASP A 62 -27.65 -3.73 -4.11
N TRP A 63 -26.63 -2.99 -3.66
CA TRP A 63 -25.25 -3.41 -3.84
C TRP A 63 -24.93 -4.69 -3.08
N ASP A 64 -25.66 -5.04 -2.02
CA ASP A 64 -25.42 -6.25 -1.21
C ASP A 64 -26.28 -7.46 -1.61
N ASP A 65 -26.99 -7.37 -2.75
CA ASP A 65 -27.87 -8.43 -3.23
C ASP A 65 -27.15 -9.79 -3.34
N GLU A 66 -27.81 -10.85 -2.87
CA GLU A 66 -27.17 -12.15 -2.69
C GLU A 66 -26.88 -12.86 -4.02
N GLU A 67 -27.65 -12.57 -5.08
CA GLU A 67 -27.50 -13.18 -6.41
C GLU A 67 -26.65 -12.33 -7.36
N THR A 68 -26.78 -11.01 -7.31
CA THR A 68 -26.20 -10.09 -8.30
C THR A 68 -25.32 -9.00 -7.71
N GLY A 69 -25.32 -8.85 -6.38
CA GLY A 69 -24.60 -7.82 -5.66
C GLY A 69 -23.10 -8.07 -5.55
N TRP A 70 -22.47 -7.14 -4.85
CA TRP A 70 -21.08 -7.12 -4.47
C TRP A 70 -20.91 -7.78 -3.10
N ARG A 71 -20.05 -8.78 -3.03
CA ARG A 71 -19.70 -9.41 -1.77
C ARG A 71 -18.67 -8.56 -1.04
N LEU A 72 -19.00 -8.15 0.18
CA LEU A 72 -18.05 -7.52 1.09
C LEU A 72 -16.99 -8.55 1.51
N VAL A 73 -15.72 -8.28 1.19
CA VAL A 73 -14.59 -9.16 1.53
C VAL A 73 -13.94 -8.73 2.85
N SER A 74 -13.74 -7.43 3.01
CA SER A 74 -13.12 -6.84 4.20
C SER A 74 -13.67 -5.44 4.41
N SER A 75 -14.04 -5.11 5.64
CA SER A 75 -14.43 -3.76 6.05
C SER A 75 -13.63 -3.34 7.27
N HIS A 76 -13.06 -2.15 7.20
CA HIS A 76 -12.44 -1.43 8.30
C HIS A 76 -12.98 -0.01 8.30
N ALA A 77 -12.67 0.74 9.35
CA ALA A 77 -13.16 2.10 9.51
C ALA A 77 -12.91 3.02 8.30
N TYR A 78 -11.76 2.85 7.64
CA TYR A 78 -11.31 3.70 6.53
C TYR A 78 -11.23 2.96 5.18
N MET A 79 -11.61 1.68 5.12
CA MET A 79 -11.52 0.92 3.87
C MET A 79 -12.59 -0.16 3.77
N ALA A 80 -13.16 -0.33 2.58
CA ALA A 80 -14.01 -1.46 2.25
C ALA A 80 -13.56 -2.07 0.93
N ARG A 81 -13.33 -3.39 0.96
CA ARG A 81 -13.05 -4.17 -0.25
C ARG A 81 -14.29 -4.97 -0.61
N LEU A 82 -14.77 -4.75 -1.82
CA LEU A 82 -15.90 -5.45 -2.41
C LEU A 82 -15.45 -6.26 -3.62
N THR A 83 -16.05 -7.43 -3.81
CA THR A 83 -15.76 -8.31 -4.95
C THR A 83 -17.03 -8.73 -5.67
N ARG A 84 -16.98 -8.73 -7.00
CA ARG A 84 -18.03 -9.25 -7.87
C ARG A 84 -17.39 -10.02 -9.02
N GLY A 85 -17.45 -11.35 -8.93
CA GLY A 85 -16.88 -12.24 -9.92
C GLY A 85 -15.36 -12.05 -10.09
N ARG A 86 -14.97 -11.36 -11.17
CA ARG A 86 -13.56 -11.07 -11.52
C ARG A 86 -13.13 -9.62 -11.24
N ARG A 87 -14.01 -8.81 -10.65
CA ARG A 87 -13.76 -7.41 -10.34
C ARG A 87 -13.67 -7.23 -8.84
N ASN A 88 -12.64 -6.53 -8.39
CA ASN A 88 -12.54 -6.04 -7.02
C ASN A 88 -12.60 -4.53 -7.06
N ILE A 89 -13.37 -3.95 -6.15
CA ILE A 89 -13.42 -2.50 -5.95
C ILE A 89 -13.01 -2.25 -4.51
N ASP A 90 -12.01 -1.39 -4.35
CA ASP A 90 -11.53 -0.94 -3.06
C ASP A 90 -11.98 0.50 -2.85
N PHE A 91 -12.75 0.74 -1.80
CA PHE A 91 -13.13 2.06 -1.33
C PHE A 91 -12.20 2.44 -0.18
N TYR A 92 -11.60 3.61 -0.28
CA TYR A 92 -10.74 4.19 0.74
C TYR A 92 -11.30 5.54 1.18
N VAL A 93 -11.29 5.81 2.47
CA VAL A 93 -11.63 7.11 3.05
C VAL A 93 -10.40 7.63 3.75
N ASP A 94 -9.93 8.82 3.36
CA ASP A 94 -8.81 9.49 4.05
C ASP A 94 -9.27 10.05 5.42
N LEU A 95 -8.32 10.41 6.28
CA LEU A 95 -8.56 11.04 7.58
C LEU A 95 -9.29 12.39 7.48
N LEU A 96 -9.35 12.96 6.28
CA LEU A 96 -10.07 14.19 5.94
C LEU A 96 -11.50 13.93 5.40
N GLY A 97 -11.89 12.67 5.20
CA GLY A 97 -13.19 12.29 4.66
C GLY A 97 -13.29 12.26 3.13
N GLU A 98 -12.17 12.40 2.41
CA GLU A 98 -12.14 12.22 0.96
C GLU A 98 -12.22 10.73 0.60
N VAL A 99 -13.11 10.37 -0.32
CA VAL A 99 -13.30 8.98 -0.75
C VAL A 99 -12.58 8.73 -2.07
N THR A 100 -11.66 7.77 -2.08
CA THR A 100 -11.00 7.28 -3.28
C THR A 100 -11.54 5.91 -3.64
N VAL A 101 -11.98 5.74 -4.89
CA VAL A 101 -12.46 4.46 -5.42
C VAL A 101 -11.43 3.90 -6.39
N GLU A 102 -10.83 2.77 -6.02
CA GLU A 102 -9.91 2.03 -6.88
C GLU A 102 -10.58 0.76 -7.41
N GLU A 103 -10.89 0.74 -8.70
CA GLU A 103 -11.35 -0.46 -9.37
C GLU A 103 -10.16 -1.27 -9.87
N LYS A 104 -10.01 -2.49 -9.37
CA LYS A 104 -8.98 -3.45 -9.79
C LYS A 104 -9.63 -4.67 -10.41
N GLU A 105 -9.39 -4.89 -11.70
CA GLU A 105 -9.64 -6.21 -12.28
C GLU A 105 -8.70 -7.22 -11.61
N ILE A 106 -9.22 -8.37 -11.21
CA ILE A 106 -8.39 -9.45 -10.67
C ILE A 106 -7.34 -9.77 -11.76
N SER A 107 -6.08 -9.51 -11.44
CA SER A 107 -4.99 -9.66 -12.40
C SER A 107 -5.04 -11.07 -13.01
N PRO A 108 -5.12 -11.19 -14.34
CA PRO A 108 -5.15 -12.49 -15.02
C PRO A 108 -3.92 -13.35 -14.72
N ALA A 109 -2.86 -12.75 -14.16
CA ALA A 109 -1.67 -13.47 -13.69
C ALA A 109 -1.98 -14.52 -12.61
N GLN A 110 -2.99 -14.29 -11.74
CA GLN A 110 -3.31 -15.23 -10.66
C GLN A 110 -4.05 -16.48 -11.18
N GLU A 111 -4.92 -16.33 -12.19
CA GLU A 111 -5.51 -17.49 -12.90
C GLU A 111 -4.46 -18.22 -13.74
N THR A 112 -3.51 -17.48 -14.31
CA THR A 112 -2.44 -18.03 -15.17
C THR A 112 -1.51 -18.97 -14.40
N GLY A 113 -1.17 -18.67 -13.14
CA GLY A 113 -0.31 -19.52 -12.32
C GLY A 113 -0.87 -20.93 -12.11
N ARG A 114 -2.18 -21.05 -11.84
CA ARG A 114 -2.84 -22.35 -11.69
C ARG A 114 -2.86 -23.14 -13.00
N LEU A 115 -3.05 -22.47 -14.13
CA LEU A 115 -3.08 -23.11 -15.45
C LEU A 115 -1.69 -23.64 -15.85
N PHE A 116 -0.63 -22.88 -15.58
CA PHE A 116 0.75 -23.35 -15.75
C PHE A 116 1.08 -24.55 -14.84
N ALA A 117 0.64 -24.53 -13.57
CA ALA A 117 0.83 -25.67 -12.67
C ALA A 117 0.17 -26.94 -13.24
N TRP A 118 -1.06 -26.84 -13.75
CA TRP A 118 -1.74 -27.96 -14.39
C TRP A 118 -1.03 -28.43 -15.68
N MET A 119 -0.53 -27.52 -16.51
CA MET A 119 0.22 -27.89 -17.71
C MET A 119 1.52 -28.60 -17.40
N LEU A 120 2.28 -28.14 -16.40
CA LEU A 120 3.52 -28.80 -15.97
C LEU A 120 3.25 -30.17 -15.35
N LEU A 121 2.19 -30.29 -14.55
CA LEU A 121 1.79 -31.56 -13.94
C LEU A 121 1.38 -32.59 -14.99
N LEU A 122 0.49 -32.21 -15.93
CA LEU A 122 0.08 -33.09 -17.02
C LEU A 122 1.25 -33.41 -17.95
N GLY A 123 2.09 -32.42 -18.25
CA GLY A 123 3.30 -32.61 -19.05
C GLY A 123 4.26 -33.62 -18.44
N SER A 124 4.53 -33.52 -17.13
CA SER A 124 5.43 -34.47 -16.46
C SER A 124 4.82 -35.88 -16.40
N LEU A 125 3.51 -35.99 -16.19
CA LEU A 125 2.81 -37.27 -16.20
C LEU A 125 2.87 -37.93 -17.59
N LEU A 126 2.69 -37.15 -18.65
CA LEU A 126 2.84 -37.64 -20.03
C LEU A 126 4.26 -38.14 -20.30
N VAL A 127 5.28 -37.38 -19.89
CA VAL A 127 6.68 -37.78 -20.04
C VAL A 127 6.95 -39.08 -19.27
N ALA A 128 6.47 -39.18 -18.02
CA ALA A 128 6.61 -40.39 -17.22
C ALA A 128 5.93 -41.61 -17.89
N LEU A 129 4.74 -41.44 -18.47
CA LEU A 129 4.05 -42.51 -19.21
C LEU A 129 4.80 -42.94 -20.46
N VAL A 130 5.35 -41.98 -21.22
CA VAL A 130 6.19 -42.29 -22.40
C VAL A 130 7.43 -43.07 -21.99
N LEU A 131 8.11 -42.66 -20.91
CA LEU A 131 9.27 -43.38 -20.39
C LEU A 131 8.91 -44.77 -19.87
N ALA A 132 7.80 -44.91 -19.14
CA ALA A 132 7.32 -46.20 -18.66
C ALA A 132 7.00 -47.16 -19.82
N ARG A 133 6.42 -46.64 -20.92
CA ARG A 133 6.15 -47.41 -22.13
C ARG A 133 7.42 -47.85 -22.85
N ILE A 134 8.41 -46.96 -22.98
CA ILE A 134 9.71 -47.31 -23.59
C ILE A 134 10.45 -48.35 -22.74
N ALA A 135 10.36 -48.25 -21.41
CA ALA A 135 10.96 -49.19 -20.48
C ALA A 135 10.22 -50.54 -20.37
N GLY A 136 9.04 -50.68 -21.00
CA GLY A 136 8.23 -51.91 -20.94
C GLY A 136 7.58 -52.17 -19.58
N LEU A 137 7.46 -51.15 -18.73
CA LEU A 137 6.76 -51.21 -17.45
C LEU A 137 5.23 -51.14 -17.60
N LEU A 138 4.74 -50.84 -18.82
CA LEU A 138 3.34 -50.57 -19.15
C LEU A 138 3.03 -50.93 -20.61
#